data_AF-A0A7W3T6Y1-F1
#
_entry.id   AF-A0A7W3T6Y1-F1
#
_cell.length_a   1.000
_cell.length_b   1.000
_cell.length_c   1.000
_cell.angle_alpha   90.00
_cell.angle_beta   90.00
_cell.angle_gamma   90.00
#
_symmetry.space_group_name_H-M   'P 1'
#
loop_
_entity.id
_entity.type
_entity.pdbx_description
1 polymer ?
#
loop_
_entity_poly.entity_id
_entity_poly.type
_entity_poly.pdbx_seq_one_letter_code
_entity_poly.pdbx_strand_id
1 'polypeptide(L)'
;MRRTIRTALFAAVTFAFLAPLAPAHAASTTGDLMITHVRPNAAGADIKDGKQVNLNGEYFIIKNVSKKTVDVGGWIPDITTNTYGRALPSYKLPAGAKAYVHTGSGTHRKDANGNHHIYRGYARHVLPNDGKAKNPNLRLKKPGSADNNAAAGTVSACNWNVAADGKTYTC
;
A
#
# COMPACT_ATOMS: atom_id res chain seq x y z
N MET A 1 68.72 -12.44 -32.85
CA MET A 1 68.72 -11.80 -31.51
C MET A 1 67.28 -11.54 -31.09
N ARG A 2 66.90 -12.03 -29.90
CA ARG A 2 65.56 -12.01 -29.29
C ARG A 2 65.12 -10.61 -28.87
N ARG A 3 63.80 -10.31 -28.93
CA ARG A 3 62.99 -9.40 -28.05
C ARG A 3 61.63 -9.13 -28.73
N THR A 4 60.43 -9.08 -28.14
CA THR A 4 59.81 -9.55 -26.88
C THR A 4 58.29 -9.40 -27.12
N ILE A 5 57.47 -10.33 -26.64
CA ILE A 5 55.99 -10.31 -26.66
C ILE A 5 55.45 -9.20 -25.75
N ARG A 6 54.36 -8.52 -26.12
CA ARG A 6 53.38 -7.95 -25.17
C ARG A 6 51.96 -8.01 -25.71
N THR A 7 51.27 -9.11 -25.43
CA THR A 7 49.81 -9.23 -25.49
C THR A 7 49.23 -8.56 -24.26
N ALA A 8 48.38 -7.53 -24.42
CA ALA A 8 47.63 -6.94 -23.32
C ALA A 8 46.21 -7.50 -23.32
N LEU A 9 45.91 -8.37 -22.36
CA LEU A 9 44.56 -8.80 -22.02
C LEU A 9 43.88 -7.69 -21.22
N PHE A 10 42.85 -7.06 -21.78
CA PHE A 10 41.91 -6.25 -21.00
C PHE A 10 40.89 -7.19 -20.34
N ALA A 11 41.08 -7.48 -19.06
CA ALA A 11 40.03 -8.09 -18.24
C ALA A 11 39.06 -6.99 -17.78
N ALA A 12 37.89 -6.92 -18.41
CA ALA A 12 36.79 -6.07 -17.94
C ALA A 12 36.12 -6.75 -16.73
N VAL A 13 36.42 -6.28 -15.52
CA VAL A 13 35.72 -6.71 -14.30
C VAL A 13 34.42 -5.92 -14.20
N THR A 14 33.30 -6.53 -14.55
CA THR A 14 31.96 -5.99 -14.31
C THR A 14 31.60 -6.16 -12.83
N PHE A 15 31.70 -5.08 -12.06
CA PHE A 15 31.12 -5.01 -10.72
C PHE A 15 29.59 -4.92 -10.84
N ALA A 16 28.90 -6.05 -10.71
CA ALA A 16 27.45 -6.06 -10.54
C ALA A 16 27.13 -5.54 -9.12
N PHE A 17 26.55 -4.34 -9.04
CA PHE A 17 25.97 -3.81 -7.80
C PHE A 17 24.79 -4.71 -7.37
N LEU A 18 25.04 -5.60 -6.41
CA LEU A 18 24.00 -6.29 -5.66
C LEU A 18 23.38 -5.30 -4.68
N ALA A 19 22.35 -4.58 -5.11
CA ALA A 19 21.49 -3.86 -4.18
C ALA A 19 20.84 -4.88 -3.22
N PRO A 20 20.88 -4.68 -1.90
CA PRO A 20 20.20 -5.57 -0.97
C PRO A 20 18.69 -5.50 -1.26
N LEU A 21 18.13 -6.61 -1.75
CA LEU A 21 16.69 -6.85 -1.73
C LEU A 21 16.30 -6.88 -0.26
N ALA A 22 15.76 -5.78 0.27
CA ALA A 22 15.12 -5.79 1.56
C ALA A 22 14.10 -6.95 1.56
N PRO A 23 14.04 -7.79 2.62
CA PRO A 23 13.09 -8.88 2.66
C PRO A 23 11.69 -8.29 2.45
N ALA A 24 11.04 -8.72 1.37
CA ALA A 24 9.61 -8.53 1.22
C ALA A 24 8.96 -9.31 2.37
N HIS A 25 8.58 -8.62 3.44
CA HIS A 25 7.68 -9.21 4.41
C HIS A 25 6.46 -9.69 3.62
N ALA A 26 6.16 -10.99 3.68
CA ALA A 26 5.01 -11.52 2.98
C ALA A 26 3.75 -11.06 3.70
N ALA A 27 2.79 -10.48 2.96
CA ALA A 27 1.49 -10.14 3.51
C ALA A 27 0.89 -11.37 4.17
N SER A 28 0.52 -11.19 5.44
CA SER A 28 -0.19 -12.20 6.21
C SER A 28 -1.53 -11.64 6.67
N THR A 29 -2.48 -12.56 6.84
CA THR A 29 -3.75 -12.24 7.49
C THR A 29 -4.23 -13.41 8.33
N THR A 30 -4.93 -13.09 9.43
CA THR A 30 -5.68 -14.08 10.23
C THR A 30 -7.18 -13.99 9.97
N GLY A 31 -7.61 -13.25 8.95
CA GLY A 31 -9.02 -13.03 8.61
C GLY A 31 -9.30 -13.12 7.10
N ASP A 32 -10.51 -12.73 6.70
CA ASP A 32 -10.97 -12.88 5.32
C ASP A 32 -10.33 -11.87 4.34
N LEU A 33 -9.86 -10.73 4.84
CA LEU A 33 -9.25 -9.65 4.05
C LEU A 33 -7.78 -9.48 4.43
N MET A 34 -6.96 -9.14 3.44
CA MET A 34 -5.52 -8.93 3.58
C MET A 34 -5.10 -7.63 2.88
N ILE A 35 -4.30 -6.79 3.53
CA ILE A 35 -3.63 -5.68 2.85
C ILE A 35 -2.47 -6.27 2.07
N THR A 36 -2.38 -5.96 0.78
CA THR A 36 -1.32 -6.49 -0.10
C THR A 36 -0.37 -5.43 -0.60
N HIS A 37 -0.86 -4.19 -0.76
CA HIS A 37 -0.07 -3.08 -1.26
C HIS A 37 -0.57 -1.77 -0.68
N VAL A 38 0.29 -0.76 -0.73
CA VAL A 38 -0.02 0.61 -0.35
C VAL A 38 0.71 1.59 -1.24
N ARG A 39 0.05 2.67 -1.64
CA ARG A 39 0.64 3.87 -2.22
C ARG A 39 0.33 5.04 -1.27
N PRO A 40 1.25 5.34 -0.34
CA PRO A 40 1.04 6.36 0.68
C PRO A 40 1.23 7.78 0.14
N ASN A 41 2.05 7.93 -0.89
CA ASN A 41 2.28 9.20 -1.55
C ASN A 41 1.68 9.14 -2.95
N ALA A 42 0.72 10.02 -3.23
CA ALA A 42 0.18 10.16 -4.57
C ALA A 42 1.30 10.60 -5.54
N ALA A 43 1.09 10.43 -6.85
CA ALA A 43 2.01 10.96 -7.83
C ALA A 43 1.68 12.43 -8.11
N GLY A 44 2.69 13.30 -8.08
CA GLY A 44 2.55 14.71 -8.40
C GLY A 44 2.13 15.57 -7.21
N ALA A 45 1.71 16.81 -7.49
CA ALA A 45 1.42 17.77 -6.43
C ALA A 45 0.23 17.34 -5.56
N ASP A 46 0.32 17.57 -4.25
CA ASP A 46 -0.78 17.36 -3.30
C ASP A 46 -1.71 18.57 -3.21
N ILE A 47 -1.20 19.76 -3.52
CA ILE A 47 -1.94 21.01 -3.45
C ILE A 47 -1.81 21.73 -4.79
N LYS A 48 -2.94 22.17 -5.33
CA LYS A 48 -3.01 23.07 -6.48
C LYS A 48 -4.03 24.17 -6.18
N ASP A 49 -3.64 25.43 -6.35
CA ASP A 49 -4.49 26.61 -6.10
C ASP A 49 -5.12 26.59 -4.69
N GLY A 50 -4.34 26.18 -3.69
CA GLY A 50 -4.79 26.07 -2.29
C GLY A 50 -5.72 24.89 -1.99
N LYS A 51 -5.99 24.01 -2.97
CA LYS A 51 -6.88 22.85 -2.82
C LYS A 51 -6.10 21.55 -2.84
N GLN A 52 -6.51 20.60 -2.00
CA GLN A 52 -5.99 19.23 -2.01
C GLN A 52 -6.39 18.53 -3.31
N VAL A 53 -5.42 17.93 -4.00
CA VAL A 53 -5.57 17.23 -5.28
C VAL A 53 -4.95 15.85 -5.20
N ASN A 54 -5.17 15.01 -6.22
CA ASN A 54 -4.58 13.66 -6.33
C ASN A 54 -4.86 12.71 -5.14
N LEU A 55 -5.90 12.99 -4.35
CA LEU A 55 -6.30 12.19 -3.19
C LEU A 55 -6.57 10.71 -3.51
N ASN A 56 -7.02 10.40 -4.73
CA ASN A 56 -7.25 9.00 -5.15
C ASN A 56 -5.97 8.32 -5.65
N GLY A 57 -4.88 9.08 -5.83
CA GLY A 57 -3.52 8.56 -6.02
C GLY A 57 -2.92 8.03 -4.73
N GLU A 58 -3.46 8.40 -3.56
CA GLU A 58 -3.21 7.74 -2.28
C GLU A 58 -4.22 6.60 -2.09
N TYR A 59 -3.73 5.37 -1.90
CA TYR A 59 -4.59 4.20 -1.74
C TYR A 59 -3.86 3.03 -1.06
N PHE A 60 -4.63 2.06 -0.61
CA PHE A 60 -4.13 0.72 -0.30
C PHE A 60 -4.96 -0.35 -1.01
N ILE A 61 -4.39 -1.53 -1.21
CA ILE A 61 -5.06 -2.65 -1.89
C ILE A 61 -5.38 -3.72 -0.87
N ILE A 62 -6.66 -4.03 -0.73
CA ILE A 62 -7.13 -5.21 0.00
C ILE A 62 -7.43 -6.36 -0.96
N LYS A 63 -7.13 -7.58 -0.54
CA LYS A 63 -7.52 -8.82 -1.21
C LYS A 63 -8.46 -9.60 -0.32
N ASN A 64 -9.56 -10.10 -0.88
CA ASN A 64 -10.34 -11.14 -0.23
C ASN A 64 -9.64 -12.48 -0.43
N VAL A 65 -9.06 -13.02 0.64
CA VAL A 65 -8.33 -14.28 0.63
C VAL A 65 -9.21 -15.48 1.02
N SER A 66 -10.46 -15.22 1.40
CA SER A 66 -11.43 -16.27 1.69
C SER A 66 -11.99 -16.92 0.42
N LYS A 67 -12.78 -17.99 0.60
CA LYS A 67 -13.48 -18.70 -0.47
C LYS A 67 -14.88 -18.15 -0.78
N LYS A 68 -15.31 -17.07 -0.10
CA LYS A 68 -16.66 -16.49 -0.22
C LYS A 68 -16.59 -15.00 -0.50
N THR A 69 -17.67 -14.42 -1.00
CA THR A 69 -17.82 -12.96 -1.08
C THR A 69 -17.85 -12.37 0.33
N VAL A 70 -17.07 -11.31 0.53
CA VAL A 70 -16.98 -10.58 1.81
C VAL A 70 -17.58 -9.20 1.62
N ASP A 71 -18.41 -8.77 2.55
CA ASP A 71 -18.72 -7.35 2.67
C ASP A 71 -17.58 -6.65 3.42
N VAL A 72 -16.97 -5.67 2.79
CA VAL A 72 -15.90 -4.88 3.40
C VAL A 72 -16.44 -3.80 4.35
N GLY A 73 -17.76 -3.61 4.40
CA GLY A 73 -18.41 -2.67 5.31
C GLY A 73 -18.00 -2.89 6.77
N GLY A 74 -17.67 -1.80 7.47
CA GLY A 74 -17.34 -1.84 8.89
C GLY A 74 -15.89 -2.18 9.22
N TRP A 75 -15.10 -2.72 8.28
CA TRP A 75 -13.67 -2.97 8.47
C TRP A 75 -12.92 -1.64 8.67
N ILE A 76 -11.91 -1.63 9.53
CA ILE A 76 -11.23 -0.39 9.97
C ILE A 76 -9.79 -0.37 9.42
N PRO A 77 -9.46 0.54 8.49
CA PRO A 77 -8.09 0.81 8.09
C PRO A 77 -7.40 1.73 9.12
N ASP A 78 -6.97 1.18 10.25
CA ASP A 78 -6.31 1.92 11.35
C ASP A 78 -4.92 2.40 10.92
N ILE A 79 -4.77 3.72 10.76
CA ILE A 79 -3.53 4.38 10.35
C ILE A 79 -2.80 4.81 11.61
N THR A 80 -1.71 4.14 11.96
CA THR A 80 -1.18 4.12 13.32
C THR A 80 -0.61 5.45 13.83
N THR A 81 -0.39 6.39 12.91
CA THR A 81 0.09 7.76 13.17
C THR A 81 -1.03 8.78 13.38
N ASN A 82 -2.29 8.44 13.10
CA ASN A 82 -3.44 9.34 13.22
C ASN A 82 -4.73 8.57 13.56
N THR A 83 -5.91 9.17 13.45
CA THR A 83 -7.21 8.48 13.65
C THR A 83 -8.14 8.77 12.47
N TYR A 84 -7.57 8.69 11.27
CA TYR A 84 -8.30 8.77 10.01
C TYR A 84 -8.53 7.38 9.42
N GLY A 85 -8.72 6.37 10.26
CA GLY A 85 -9.05 5.00 9.89
C GLY A 85 -10.54 4.69 9.90
N ARG A 86 -11.41 5.67 9.55
CA ARG A 86 -12.87 5.49 9.47
C ARG A 86 -13.25 4.18 8.78
N ALA A 87 -14.28 3.54 9.32
CA ALA A 87 -14.83 2.30 8.80
C ALA A 87 -15.11 2.38 7.30
N LEU A 88 -14.76 1.30 6.59
CA LEU A 88 -15.03 1.19 5.17
C LEU A 88 -16.55 1.15 4.92
N PRO A 89 -17.00 1.72 3.78
CA PRO A 89 -18.38 1.61 3.34
C PRO A 89 -18.70 0.16 2.94
N SER A 90 -19.99 -0.17 2.93
CA SER A 90 -20.46 -1.46 2.43
C SER A 90 -20.08 -1.64 0.96
N TYR A 91 -19.41 -2.75 0.66
CA TYR A 91 -19.05 -3.14 -0.70
C TYR A 91 -18.74 -4.63 -0.74
N LYS A 92 -19.43 -5.38 -1.62
CA LYS A 92 -19.25 -6.83 -1.75
C LYS A 92 -18.03 -7.12 -2.61
N LEU A 93 -16.98 -7.66 -2.00
CA LEU A 93 -15.75 -8.07 -2.67
C LEU A 93 -15.76 -9.60 -2.89
N PRO A 94 -15.81 -10.09 -4.14
CA PRO A 94 -15.80 -11.53 -4.43
C PRO A 94 -14.57 -12.25 -3.89
N ALA A 95 -14.67 -13.58 -3.74
CA ALA A 95 -13.54 -14.42 -3.36
C ALA A 95 -12.35 -14.22 -4.32
N GLY A 96 -11.14 -14.08 -3.78
CA GLY A 96 -9.91 -13.87 -4.55
C GLY A 96 -9.72 -12.47 -5.15
N ALA A 97 -10.77 -11.64 -5.20
CA ALA A 97 -10.73 -10.32 -5.80
C ALA A 97 -9.92 -9.31 -4.98
N LYS A 98 -9.41 -8.29 -5.65
CA LYS A 98 -8.69 -7.15 -5.05
C LYS A 98 -9.50 -5.88 -5.21
N ALA A 99 -9.45 -5.01 -4.20
CA ALA A 99 -10.00 -3.68 -4.25
C ALA A 99 -8.96 -2.62 -3.92
N TYR A 100 -8.90 -1.58 -4.76
CA TYR A 100 -8.23 -0.33 -4.47
C TYR A 100 -9.11 0.48 -3.53
N VAL A 101 -8.61 0.74 -2.34
CA VAL A 101 -9.27 1.59 -1.35
C VAL A 101 -8.60 2.96 -1.41
N HIS A 102 -9.23 3.87 -2.14
CA HIS A 102 -8.76 5.23 -2.38
C HIS A 102 -9.10 6.15 -1.20
N THR A 103 -8.20 7.08 -0.87
CA THR A 103 -8.42 8.05 0.20
C THR A 103 -9.55 9.03 -0.11
N GLY A 104 -9.59 9.55 -1.34
CA GLY A 104 -10.55 10.57 -1.75
C GLY A 104 -11.97 10.06 -2.00
N SER A 105 -12.76 10.91 -2.64
CA SER A 105 -14.16 10.65 -3.01
C SER A 105 -14.30 9.97 -4.37
N GLY A 106 -15.41 9.25 -4.56
CA GLY A 106 -15.79 8.59 -5.80
C GLY A 106 -16.90 7.56 -5.57
N THR A 107 -17.44 7.02 -6.66
CA THR A 107 -18.45 5.95 -6.61
C THR A 107 -17.78 4.61 -6.39
N HIS A 108 -18.27 3.75 -5.50
CA HIS A 108 -17.73 2.39 -5.36
C HIS A 108 -18.15 1.55 -6.57
N ARG A 109 -17.19 0.94 -7.27
CA ARG A 109 -17.50 0.16 -8.48
C ARG A 109 -16.43 -0.86 -8.80
N LYS A 110 -16.81 -1.83 -9.62
CA LYS A 110 -15.89 -2.61 -10.44
C LYS A 110 -15.72 -1.86 -11.77
N ASP A 111 -14.48 -1.63 -12.18
CA ASP A 111 -14.19 -1.01 -13.49
C ASP A 111 -14.26 -2.05 -14.63
N ALA A 112 -14.09 -1.58 -15.87
CA ALA A 112 -14.09 -2.44 -17.05
C ALA A 112 -12.93 -3.45 -17.08
N ASN A 113 -11.85 -3.17 -16.37
CA ASN A 113 -10.68 -4.06 -16.26
C ASN A 113 -10.84 -5.09 -15.13
N GLY A 114 -11.97 -5.07 -14.43
CA GLY A 114 -12.26 -5.96 -13.31
C GLY A 114 -11.62 -5.56 -11.99
N ASN A 115 -11.04 -4.37 -11.88
CA ASN A 115 -10.56 -3.83 -10.63
C ASN A 115 -11.74 -3.31 -9.81
N HIS A 116 -11.76 -3.66 -8.52
CA HIS A 116 -12.72 -3.09 -7.60
C HIS A 116 -12.15 -1.82 -6.98
N HIS A 117 -13.00 -0.82 -6.77
CA HIS A 117 -12.62 0.46 -6.22
C HIS A 117 -13.59 0.88 -5.14
N ILE A 118 -13.02 1.25 -4.00
CA ILE A 118 -13.72 1.74 -2.81
C ILE A 118 -13.14 3.12 -2.51
N TYR A 119 -13.98 4.06 -2.12
CA TYR A 119 -13.61 5.45 -1.89
C TYR A 119 -13.95 5.82 -0.46
N ARG A 120 -13.02 6.44 0.25
CA ARG A 120 -13.17 6.75 1.69
C ARG A 120 -13.73 8.14 1.94
N GLY A 121 -13.73 9.01 0.93
CA GLY A 121 -14.38 10.32 0.96
C GLY A 121 -13.62 11.39 1.73
N TYR A 122 -12.31 11.22 1.94
CA TYR A 122 -11.51 12.27 2.57
C TYR A 122 -11.24 13.41 1.59
N ALA A 123 -11.14 14.63 2.14
CA ALA A 123 -10.74 15.83 1.40
C ALA A 123 -9.27 16.22 1.66
N ARG A 124 -8.47 15.27 2.13
CA ARG A 124 -7.03 15.41 2.44
C ARG A 124 -6.35 14.03 2.36
N HIS A 125 -5.05 14.02 2.13
CA HIS A 125 -4.21 12.82 2.27
C HIS A 125 -4.15 12.40 3.74
N VAL A 126 -4.12 11.09 3.99
CA VAL A 126 -4.21 10.53 5.34
C VAL A 126 -3.21 9.42 5.62
N LEU A 127 -2.62 8.82 4.58
CA LEU A 127 -1.59 7.81 4.76
C LEU A 127 -0.25 8.51 5.07
N PRO A 128 0.53 8.01 6.04
CA PRO A 128 1.82 8.63 6.36
C PRO A 128 2.79 8.45 5.19
N ASN A 129 3.40 9.54 4.73
CA ASN A 129 4.43 9.53 3.68
C ASN A 129 5.78 10.09 4.14
N ASP A 130 5.85 10.71 5.33
CA ASP A 130 7.00 11.47 5.86
C ASP A 130 8.09 10.62 6.54
N GLY A 131 7.91 9.30 6.62
CA GLY A 131 8.87 8.39 7.24
C GLY A 131 8.91 8.42 8.77
N LYS A 132 8.00 9.12 9.45
CA LYS A 132 7.76 8.96 10.90
C LYS A 132 7.02 7.65 11.18
N ALA A 133 7.63 6.55 10.74
CA ALA A 133 7.02 5.24 10.73
C ALA A 133 6.73 4.79 12.16
N LYS A 134 5.51 4.32 12.37
CA LYS A 134 5.19 3.38 13.44
C LYS A 134 5.12 1.98 12.83
N ASN A 135 5.37 0.96 13.64
CA ASN A 135 5.31 -0.43 13.19
C ASN A 135 4.05 -1.11 13.76
N PRO A 136 3.05 -1.48 12.93
CA PRO A 136 2.88 -1.17 11.51
C PRO A 136 2.43 0.25 11.21
N ASN A 137 2.53 0.71 9.95
CA ASN A 137 2.01 2.01 9.51
C ASN A 137 0.49 1.97 9.29
N LEU A 138 -0.02 0.86 8.75
CA LEU A 138 -1.43 0.62 8.50
C LEU A 138 -1.83 -0.76 9.02
N ARG A 139 -3.01 -0.84 9.62
CA ARG A 139 -3.67 -2.10 9.98
C ARG A 139 -5.03 -2.17 9.33
N LEU A 140 -5.46 -3.39 9.02
CA LEU A 140 -6.85 -3.70 8.75
C LEU A 140 -7.40 -4.44 9.95
N LYS A 141 -8.42 -3.87 10.61
CA LYS A 141 -9.09 -4.48 11.75
C LYS A 141 -10.50 -4.93 11.39
N LYS A 142 -10.99 -5.95 12.12
CA LYS A 142 -12.35 -6.50 11.94
C LYS A 142 -13.43 -5.45 12.21
N PRO A 143 -14.63 -5.61 11.62
CA PRO A 143 -15.79 -4.81 11.99
C PRO A 143 -16.03 -4.74 13.50
N GLY A 144 -16.41 -3.56 13.99
CA GLY A 144 -16.61 -3.28 15.42
C GLY A 144 -15.33 -2.93 16.20
N SER A 145 -14.15 -2.99 15.56
CA SER A 145 -12.91 -2.52 16.19
C SER A 145 -12.86 -0.99 16.29
N ALA A 146 -12.08 -0.46 17.22
CA ALA A 146 -11.83 0.98 17.33
C ALA A 146 -10.67 1.43 16.42
N ASP A 147 -10.82 2.62 15.84
CA ASP A 147 -9.76 3.39 15.18
C ASP A 147 -9.00 4.23 16.22
N ASN A 148 -8.09 3.57 16.94
CA ASN A 148 -7.45 4.11 18.15
C ASN A 148 -5.95 3.80 18.21
N ASN A 149 -5.34 3.39 17.10
CA ASN A 149 -3.92 3.04 16.99
C ASN A 149 -3.47 1.85 17.84
N ALA A 150 -4.37 1.17 18.56
CA ALA A 150 -4.08 -0.07 19.27
C ALA A 150 -4.11 -1.26 18.31
N ALA A 151 -3.34 -2.31 18.59
CA ALA A 151 -3.29 -3.50 17.75
C ALA A 151 -4.54 -4.40 17.86
N ALA A 152 -5.39 -4.20 18.86
CA ALA A 152 -6.58 -5.03 19.07
C ALA A 152 -7.48 -5.05 17.82
N GLY A 153 -7.94 -6.25 17.45
CA GLY A 153 -8.81 -6.47 16.29
C GLY A 153 -8.12 -6.52 14.93
N THR A 154 -6.79 -6.30 14.87
CA THR A 154 -6.00 -6.38 13.63
C THR A 154 -6.06 -7.79 13.04
N VAL A 155 -6.30 -7.88 11.73
CA VAL A 155 -6.15 -9.13 10.97
C VAL A 155 -4.99 -9.07 10.00
N SER A 156 -4.61 -7.88 9.51
CA SER A 156 -3.56 -7.69 8.53
C SER A 156 -2.91 -6.33 8.75
N ALA A 157 -1.65 -6.20 8.36
CA ALA A 157 -0.86 -5.00 8.59
C ALA A 157 0.08 -4.74 7.41
N CYS A 158 0.44 -3.48 7.22
CA CYS A 158 1.42 -3.08 6.22
C CYS A 158 2.41 -2.06 6.79
N ASN A 159 3.66 -2.23 6.40
CA ASN A 159 4.79 -1.39 6.78
C ASN A 159 5.42 -0.77 5.54
N TRP A 160 5.81 0.49 5.64
CA TRP A 160 6.64 1.15 4.64
C TRP A 160 7.49 2.24 5.31
N ASN A 161 8.64 2.52 4.70
CA ASN A 161 9.55 3.58 5.14
C ASN A 161 9.06 4.94 4.59
N VAL A 162 9.98 5.88 4.32
CA VAL A 162 9.65 7.12 3.59
C VAL A 162 9.02 6.77 2.24
N ALA A 163 7.87 7.38 1.93
CA ALA A 163 7.11 7.10 0.72
C ALA A 163 7.60 7.98 -0.44
N ALA A 164 8.12 7.36 -1.49
CA ALA A 164 8.52 8.03 -2.73
C ALA A 164 7.27 8.41 -3.54
N ASP A 165 7.38 9.50 -4.30
CA ASP A 165 6.33 10.00 -5.19
C ASP A 165 5.79 8.90 -6.11
N GLY A 166 4.47 8.71 -6.10
CA GLY A 166 3.78 7.73 -6.93
C GLY A 166 4.15 6.26 -6.71
N LYS A 167 4.98 5.92 -5.72
CA LYS A 167 5.46 4.55 -5.52
C LYS A 167 4.45 3.70 -4.77
N THR A 168 4.18 2.51 -5.30
CA THR A 168 3.42 1.47 -4.62
C THR A 168 4.38 0.49 -3.94
N TYR A 169 4.11 0.21 -2.67
CA TYR A 169 4.87 -0.69 -1.82
C TYR A 169 4.08 -1.98 -1.62
N THR A 170 4.78 -3.11 -1.63
CA THR A 170 4.21 -4.40 -1.28
C THR A 170 4.18 -4.55 0.23
N CYS A 171 3.08 -5.09 0.70
CA CYS A 171 2.88 -5.63 2.03
C CYS A 171 2.90 -7.16 1.90
#